data_AF-A0A5C6EQV5-F1
#
_entry.id   AF-A0A5C6EQV5-F1
#
_cell.length_a   1.000
_cell.length_b   1.000
_cell.length_c   1.000
_cell.angle_alpha   90.00
_cell.angle_beta   90.00
_cell.angle_gamma   90.00
#
_symmetry.space_group_name_H-M   'P 1'
#
loop_
_entity.id
_entity.type
_entity.pdbx_description
1 polymer ?
#
loop_
_entity_poly.entity_id
_entity_poly.type
_entity_poly.pdbx_seq_one_letter_code
_entity_poly.pdbx_strand_id
1 'polypeptide(L)'
;MSCRCSEFADLELEREQIKQRSKQSKTLLADLSFVVTHEDVEHALYRCDSCGCLWQRALAWNWGNIEYLFKIPAITSDDWLVLPFVDPDSVLIWVAMMERFLTQGTFEPSGNPCRRDGCERPGIKLSVNCLVHHIESVQRLGNLPATPDGRWLPCYSKVSPDSLDTYVAGLQP
;
A
#
# COMPACT_ATOMS: atom_id res chain seq x y z
N MET A 1 17.80 -25.73 -11.01
CA MET A 1 16.79 -25.86 -9.94
C MET A 1 15.41 -25.68 -10.57
N SER A 2 14.37 -26.34 -10.04
CA SER A 2 13.00 -26.10 -10.50
C SER A 2 12.49 -24.80 -9.88
N CYS A 3 12.09 -23.84 -10.70
CA CYS A 3 11.50 -22.60 -10.22
C CYS A 3 10.12 -22.85 -9.61
N ARG A 4 9.87 -22.34 -8.40
CA ARG A 4 8.54 -22.39 -7.74
C ARG A 4 7.82 -21.04 -7.69
N CYS A 5 8.40 -19.98 -8.27
CA CYS A 5 7.83 -18.63 -8.20
C CYS A 5 6.42 -18.51 -8.80
N SER A 6 6.03 -19.41 -9.70
CA SER A 6 4.68 -19.46 -10.28
C SER A 6 3.63 -20.09 -9.37
N GLU A 7 4.04 -20.84 -8.34
CA GLU A 7 3.13 -21.45 -7.36
C GLU A 7 2.57 -20.40 -6.38
N PHE A 8 3.20 -19.23 -6.32
CA PHE A 8 2.83 -18.14 -5.44
C PHE A 8 2.19 -17.01 -6.26
N ALA A 9 0.89 -16.81 -6.06
CA ALA A 9 0.15 -15.72 -6.67
C ALA A 9 0.63 -14.35 -6.15
N ASP A 10 0.17 -13.28 -6.82
CA ASP A 10 0.26 -11.93 -6.26
C ASP A 10 -0.45 -11.90 -4.90
N LEU A 11 0.08 -11.14 -3.96
CA LEU A 11 -0.49 -11.11 -2.61
C LEU A 11 -1.73 -10.23 -2.62
N GLU A 12 -2.90 -10.77 -2.29
CA GLU A 12 -4.10 -9.94 -2.19
C GLU A 12 -4.16 -9.24 -0.81
N LEU A 13 -4.94 -8.16 -0.76
CA LEU A 13 -5.14 -7.36 0.45
C LEU A 13 -6.13 -8.04 1.40
N GLU A 14 -5.74 -9.20 1.92
CA GLU A 14 -6.50 -9.96 2.91
C GLU A 14 -5.59 -10.45 4.03
N ARG A 15 -6.05 -10.27 5.28
CA ARG A 15 -5.27 -10.65 6.47
C ARG A 15 -4.83 -12.13 6.43
N GLU A 16 -5.72 -13.03 6.06
CA GLU A 16 -5.40 -14.46 6.03
C GLU A 16 -4.40 -14.81 4.92
N GLN A 17 -4.44 -14.11 3.78
CA GLN A 17 -3.46 -14.31 2.71
C GLN A 17 -2.07 -13.83 3.12
N ILE A 18 -1.95 -12.67 3.77
CA ILE A 18 -0.64 -12.19 4.25
C ILE A 18 -0.09 -13.12 5.34
N LYS A 19 -0.95 -13.60 6.24
CA LYS A 19 -0.58 -14.60 7.25
C LYS A 19 -0.19 -15.96 6.65
N GLN A 20 -0.84 -16.38 5.56
CA GLN A 20 -0.43 -17.58 4.84
C GLN A 20 0.92 -17.35 4.15
N ARG A 21 1.11 -16.19 3.54
CA ARG A 21 2.35 -15.83 2.86
C ARG A 21 3.53 -15.77 3.80
N SER A 22 3.39 -15.24 5.02
CA SER A 22 4.48 -15.23 5.99
C SER A 22 4.98 -16.64 6.35
N LYS A 23 4.06 -17.61 6.48
CA LYS A 23 4.42 -19.03 6.69
C LYS A 23 5.18 -19.60 5.49
N GLN A 24 4.75 -19.25 4.27
CA GLN A 24 5.39 -19.68 3.02
C GLN A 24 6.74 -19.00 2.78
N SER A 25 6.93 -17.78 3.27
CA SER A 25 8.09 -16.94 2.98
C SER A 25 9.40 -17.57 3.42
N LYS A 26 9.40 -18.30 4.54
CA LYS A 26 10.58 -19.08 4.98
C LYS A 26 11.04 -20.10 3.94
N THR A 27 10.11 -20.81 3.33
CA THR A 27 10.41 -21.80 2.29
C THR A 27 10.79 -21.13 0.97
N LEU A 28 10.12 -20.03 0.63
CA LEU A 28 10.38 -19.26 -0.58
C LEU A 28 11.79 -18.65 -0.55
N LEU A 29 12.20 -18.09 0.58
CA LEU A 29 13.52 -17.45 0.77
C LEU A 29 14.67 -18.40 0.45
N ALA A 30 14.52 -19.71 0.70
CA ALA A 30 15.54 -20.71 0.39
C ALA A 30 15.81 -20.87 -1.12
N ASP A 31 14.88 -20.45 -1.99
CA ASP A 31 15.01 -20.50 -3.45
C ASP A 31 15.44 -19.15 -4.06
N LEU A 32 15.67 -18.13 -3.22
CA LEU A 32 15.96 -16.78 -3.66
C LEU A 32 17.36 -16.35 -3.25
N SER A 33 18.01 -15.63 -4.16
CA SER A 33 19.26 -14.94 -3.91
C SER A 33 18.97 -13.54 -3.40
N PHE A 34 19.64 -13.16 -2.32
CA PHE A 34 19.61 -11.80 -1.79
C PHE A 34 20.22 -10.82 -2.79
N VAL A 35 19.59 -9.65 -2.97
CA VAL A 35 20.08 -8.58 -3.84
C VAL A 35 20.59 -7.42 -3.00
N VAL A 36 19.73 -6.81 -2.20
CA VAL A 36 20.07 -5.63 -1.39
C VAL A 36 19.05 -5.41 -0.25
N THR A 37 19.44 -4.69 0.79
CA THR A 37 18.56 -4.25 1.90
C THR A 37 18.37 -2.73 1.80
N HIS A 38 17.15 -2.25 2.07
CA HIS A 38 16.87 -0.81 2.15
C HIS A 38 17.46 -0.20 3.44
N GLU A 39 17.61 1.12 3.48
CA GLU A 39 18.17 1.82 4.64
C GLU A 39 17.34 1.68 5.92
N ASP A 40 16.03 1.45 5.78
CA ASP A 40 15.11 1.23 6.90
C ASP A 40 15.28 -0.14 7.58
N VAL A 41 16.09 -1.03 7.02
CA VAL A 41 16.32 -2.42 7.45
C VAL A 41 15.09 -3.32 7.52
N GLU A 42 13.90 -2.81 7.22
CA GLU A 42 12.62 -3.54 7.15
C GLU A 42 12.46 -4.17 5.78
N HIS A 43 12.86 -3.45 4.73
CA HIS A 43 12.76 -3.92 3.35
C HIS A 43 14.04 -4.60 2.87
N ALA A 44 13.87 -5.70 2.13
CA ALA A 44 14.96 -6.34 1.41
C ALA A 44 14.47 -6.87 0.06
N LEU A 45 15.34 -6.79 -0.93
CA LEU A 45 15.10 -7.24 -2.30
C LEU A 45 15.79 -8.57 -2.53
N TYR A 46 15.05 -9.49 -3.13
CA TYR A 46 15.50 -10.82 -3.49
C TYR A 46 15.18 -11.12 -4.95
N ARG A 47 15.93 -12.05 -5.53
CA ARG A 47 15.77 -12.49 -6.91
C ARG A 47 15.78 -14.00 -6.99
N CYS A 48 14.87 -14.56 -7.78
CA CYS A 48 14.94 -15.98 -8.12
C CYS A 48 15.94 -16.19 -9.26
N ASP A 49 16.99 -16.98 -9.04
CA ASP A 49 18.01 -17.25 -10.06
C ASP A 49 17.49 -18.07 -11.25
N SER A 50 16.37 -18.79 -11.08
CA SER A 50 15.80 -19.64 -12.12
C SER A 50 14.90 -18.89 -13.10
N CYS A 51 14.12 -17.89 -12.64
CA CYS A 51 13.17 -17.16 -13.50
C CYS A 51 13.37 -15.64 -13.51
N GLY A 52 14.31 -15.13 -12.72
CA GLY A 52 14.61 -13.70 -12.62
C GLY A 52 13.56 -12.85 -11.88
N CYS A 53 12.46 -13.44 -11.41
CA CYS A 53 11.42 -12.73 -10.67
C CYS A 53 11.99 -12.08 -9.40
N LEU A 54 11.51 -10.87 -9.11
CA LEU A 54 11.89 -10.10 -7.93
C LEU A 54 10.85 -10.25 -6.82
N TRP A 55 11.35 -10.24 -5.60
CA TRP A 55 10.59 -10.40 -4.37
C TRP A 55 11.03 -9.36 -3.35
N GLN A 56 10.08 -8.64 -2.78
CA GLN A 56 10.32 -7.73 -1.67
C GLN A 56 9.92 -8.41 -0.36
N ARG A 57 10.80 -8.30 0.63
CA ARG A 57 10.50 -8.59 2.03
C ARG A 57 9.93 -7.34 2.69
N ALA A 58 8.91 -7.56 3.51
CA ALA A 58 8.33 -6.57 4.40
C ALA A 58 8.12 -7.15 5.81
N LEU A 59 7.93 -6.26 6.79
CA LEU A 59 7.64 -6.62 8.17
C LEU A 59 6.25 -6.11 8.56
N ALA A 60 5.29 -7.01 8.77
CA ALA A 60 3.95 -6.63 9.18
C ALA A 60 3.94 -6.18 10.65
N TRP A 61 4.22 -4.90 10.90
CA TRP A 61 4.38 -4.35 12.24
C TRP A 61 3.11 -4.49 13.09
N ASN A 62 1.95 -4.30 12.46
CA ASN A 62 0.63 -4.44 13.07
C ASN A 62 0.33 -5.86 13.59
N TRP A 63 1.10 -6.86 13.15
CA TRP A 63 0.91 -8.26 13.51
C TRP A 63 2.12 -8.87 14.24
N GLY A 64 2.93 -8.03 14.88
CA GLY A 64 4.08 -8.47 15.66
C GLY A 64 5.35 -8.65 14.83
N ASN A 65 5.57 -7.75 13.86
CA ASN A 65 6.74 -7.74 12.97
C ASN A 65 6.93 -9.06 12.22
N ILE A 66 5.84 -9.64 11.73
CA ILE A 66 5.89 -10.89 10.98
C ILE A 66 6.48 -10.61 9.61
N GLU A 67 7.58 -11.29 9.30
CA GLU A 67 8.22 -11.23 7.98
C GLU A 67 7.39 -11.95 6.91
N TYR A 68 7.27 -11.33 5.75
CA TYR A 68 6.68 -11.94 4.57
C TYR A 68 7.31 -11.43 3.27
N LEU A 69 7.21 -12.24 2.22
CA LEU A 69 7.69 -11.94 0.87
C LEU A 69 6.52 -11.78 -0.10
N PHE A 70 6.59 -10.78 -0.96
CA PHE A 70 5.65 -10.61 -2.06
C PHE A 70 6.38 -10.29 -3.36
N LYS A 71 5.76 -10.72 -4.46
CA LYS A 71 6.33 -10.57 -5.79
C LYS A 71 6.18 -9.12 -6.23
N ILE A 72 7.20 -8.58 -6.87
CA ILE A 72 7.17 -7.22 -7.40
C ILE A 72 7.51 -7.21 -8.91
N PRO A 73 7.04 -6.18 -9.65
CA PRO A 73 7.47 -5.94 -11.02
C PRO A 73 8.99 -5.84 -11.16
N ALA A 74 9.49 -6.06 -12.38
CA ALA A 74 10.90 -5.89 -12.68
C ALA A 74 11.33 -4.43 -12.43
N ILE A 75 12.42 -4.26 -11.69
CA ILE A 75 12.99 -2.96 -11.30
C ILE A 75 14.50 -3.14 -11.08
N THR A 76 15.29 -2.07 -11.21
CA THR A 76 16.71 -2.08 -10.82
C THR A 76 16.84 -2.00 -9.30
N SER A 77 17.96 -2.46 -8.74
CA SER A 77 18.24 -2.27 -7.31
C SER A 77 18.28 -0.80 -6.92
N ASP A 78 18.83 0.05 -7.79
CA ASP A 78 19.02 1.47 -7.52
C ASP A 78 17.67 2.20 -7.47
N ASP A 79 16.77 1.93 -8.42
CA ASP A 79 15.41 2.51 -8.43
C ASP A 79 14.54 1.99 -7.28
N TRP A 80 14.78 0.74 -6.84
CA TRP A 80 14.12 0.14 -5.70
C TRP A 80 14.62 0.74 -4.38
N LEU A 81 15.92 1.02 -4.26
CA LEU A 81 16.51 1.67 -3.09
C LEU A 81 16.02 3.11 -2.90
N VAL A 82 15.66 3.80 -3.99
CA VAL A 82 15.07 5.15 -3.91
C VAL A 82 13.62 5.08 -3.40
N LEU A 83 12.85 4.09 -3.86
CA LEU A 83 11.45 3.93 -3.48
C LEU A 83 11.02 2.47 -3.63
N PRO A 84 10.96 1.70 -2.53
CA PRO A 84 10.43 0.34 -2.51
C PRO A 84 8.94 0.29 -2.90
N PHE A 85 8.40 -0.92 -3.09
CA PHE A 85 6.95 -1.08 -3.27
C PHE A 85 6.24 -0.95 -1.92
N VAL A 86 4.99 -0.46 -1.94
CA VAL A 86 4.18 -0.35 -0.73
C VAL A 86 3.94 -1.71 -0.09
N ASP A 87 3.97 -1.72 1.24
CA ASP A 87 3.71 -2.93 2.02
C ASP A 87 2.23 -3.34 1.97
N PRO A 88 1.92 -4.58 1.54
CA PRO A 88 0.54 -5.07 1.47
C PRO A 88 -0.25 -4.94 2.78
N ASP A 89 0.37 -5.15 3.95
CA ASP A 89 -0.31 -5.00 5.23
C ASP A 89 -0.61 -3.53 5.58
N SER A 90 0.30 -2.62 5.24
CA SER A 90 0.09 -1.17 5.39
C SER A 90 -1.06 -0.69 4.51
N VAL A 91 -1.14 -1.16 3.26
CA VAL A 91 -2.28 -0.88 2.37
C VAL A 91 -3.58 -1.43 2.94
N LEU A 92 -3.59 -2.67 3.41
CA LEU A 92 -4.79 -3.29 4.00
C LEU A 92 -5.34 -2.48 5.17
N ILE A 93 -4.47 -2.05 6.10
CA ILE A 93 -4.89 -1.25 7.26
C ILE A 93 -5.38 0.13 6.82
N TRP A 94 -4.66 0.78 5.91
CA TRP A 94 -5.08 2.08 5.38
C TRP A 94 -6.46 2.00 4.72
N VAL A 95 -6.69 1.03 3.83
CA VAL A 95 -7.99 0.83 3.16
C VAL A 95 -9.10 0.61 4.17
N ALA A 96 -8.93 -0.30 5.14
CA ALA A 96 -9.95 -0.58 6.14
C ALA A 96 -10.30 0.67 6.99
N MET A 97 -9.31 1.50 7.32
CA MET A 97 -9.54 2.74 8.06
C MET A 97 -10.19 3.82 7.18
N MET A 98 -9.84 3.89 5.90
CA MET A 98 -10.47 4.80 4.93
C MET A 98 -11.92 4.42 4.67
N GLU A 99 -12.23 3.14 4.47
CA GLU A 99 -13.61 2.66 4.34
C GLU A 99 -14.45 3.08 5.52
N ARG A 100 -13.96 2.81 6.73
CA ARG A 100 -14.66 3.19 7.96
C ARG A 100 -14.87 4.70 8.04
N PHE A 101 -13.83 5.49 7.77
CA PHE A 101 -13.92 6.95 7.81
C PHE A 101 -14.94 7.49 6.80
N LEU A 102 -14.87 7.02 5.56
CA LEU A 102 -15.71 7.47 4.46
C LEU A 102 -17.17 7.06 4.62
N THR A 103 -17.44 5.87 5.18
CA THR A 103 -18.80 5.36 5.40
C THR A 103 -19.47 5.94 6.65
N GLN A 104 -18.71 6.34 7.66
CA GLN A 104 -19.26 6.94 8.88
C GLN A 104 -19.48 8.45 8.76
N GLY A 105 -18.76 9.11 7.84
CA GLY A 105 -18.88 10.55 7.60
C GLY A 105 -19.86 10.90 6.48
N THR A 106 -20.39 12.12 6.52
CA THR A 106 -21.17 12.71 5.43
C THR A 106 -20.31 13.76 4.73
N PHE A 107 -19.74 13.40 3.58
CA PHE A 107 -18.83 14.25 2.82
C PHE A 107 -19.53 14.82 1.59
N GLU A 108 -20.33 15.85 1.81
CA GLU A 108 -21.04 16.54 0.73
C GLU A 108 -20.19 17.70 0.18
N PRO A 109 -20.13 17.90 -1.15
CA PRO A 109 -19.51 19.10 -1.71
C PRO A 109 -20.17 20.39 -1.19
N SER A 110 -19.34 21.38 -0.94
CA SER A 110 -19.74 22.77 -0.68
C SER A 110 -19.70 23.56 -1.99
N GLY A 111 -20.37 24.73 -2.00
CA GLY A 111 -20.25 25.67 -3.12
C GLY A 111 -18.93 26.46 -3.15
N ASN A 112 -18.04 26.28 -2.16
CA ASN A 112 -16.79 27.02 -2.06
C ASN A 112 -15.62 26.17 -2.57
N PRO A 113 -14.59 26.79 -3.18
CA PRO A 113 -13.37 26.09 -3.56
C PRO A 113 -12.57 25.66 -2.32
N CYS A 114 -11.75 24.62 -2.47
CA CYS A 114 -10.76 24.23 -1.46
C CYS A 114 -9.80 25.40 -1.17
N ARG A 115 -9.44 25.62 0.10
CA ARG A 115 -8.47 26.66 0.50
C ARG A 115 -7.00 26.26 0.36
N ARG A 116 -6.70 25.09 -0.20
CA ARG A 116 -5.31 24.67 -0.44
C ARG A 116 -4.82 25.37 -1.70
N ASP A 117 -3.66 26.02 -1.61
CA ASP A 117 -3.03 26.66 -2.75
C ASP A 117 -2.89 25.69 -3.93
N GLY A 118 -3.34 26.13 -5.11
CA GLY A 118 -3.33 25.34 -6.34
C GLY A 118 -4.39 24.23 -6.43
N CYS A 119 -5.32 24.14 -5.48
CA CYS A 119 -6.40 23.14 -5.53
C CYS A 119 -7.68 23.72 -6.13
N GLU A 120 -8.13 23.15 -7.25
CA GLU A 120 -9.37 23.55 -7.92
C GLU A 120 -10.59 22.71 -7.50
N ARG A 121 -10.40 21.72 -6.61
CA ARG A 121 -11.50 20.85 -6.16
C ARG A 121 -12.46 21.63 -5.25
N PRO A 122 -13.77 21.31 -5.27
CA PRO A 122 -14.72 21.89 -4.33
C PRO A 122 -14.36 21.47 -2.89
N GLY A 123 -14.49 22.41 -1.95
CA GLY A 123 -14.46 22.08 -0.52
C GLY A 123 -15.64 21.19 -0.14
N ILE A 124 -15.59 20.49 0.99
CA ILE A 124 -16.74 19.77 1.55
C ILE A 124 -17.48 20.61 2.59
N LYS A 125 -18.75 20.31 2.86
CA LYS A 125 -19.50 20.95 3.95
C LYS A 125 -18.76 20.78 5.28
N LEU A 126 -18.82 21.81 6.13
CA LEU A 126 -18.17 21.87 7.44
C LEU A 126 -16.63 21.80 7.41
N SER A 127 -16.01 21.87 6.23
CA SER A 127 -14.56 22.00 6.04
C SER A 127 -14.27 23.16 5.09
N VAL A 128 -13.08 23.74 5.22
CA VAL A 128 -12.55 24.68 4.21
C VAL A 128 -11.76 23.98 3.11
N ASN A 129 -11.58 22.66 3.24
CA ASN A 129 -10.79 21.82 2.35
C ASN A 129 -11.69 20.89 1.54
N CYS A 130 -11.24 20.48 0.36
CA CYS A 130 -11.81 19.33 -0.35
C CYS A 130 -11.58 18.04 0.44
N LEU A 131 -12.24 16.95 0.04
CA LEU A 131 -12.17 15.69 0.77
C LEU A 131 -10.73 15.18 0.94
N VAL A 132 -9.92 15.19 -0.13
CA VAL A 132 -8.51 14.77 -0.08
C VAL A 132 -7.71 15.59 0.92
N HIS A 133 -7.78 16.92 0.84
CA HIS A 133 -7.05 17.79 1.77
C HIS A 133 -7.62 17.75 3.20
N HIS A 134 -8.89 17.42 3.37
CA HIS A 134 -9.46 17.16 4.69
C HIS A 134 -8.89 15.88 5.29
N ILE A 135 -8.84 14.77 4.53
CA ILE A 135 -8.22 13.51 4.96
C ILE A 135 -6.76 13.75 5.35
N GLU A 136 -5.99 14.46 4.53
CA GLU A 136 -4.60 14.81 4.86
C GLU A 136 -4.47 15.64 6.15
N SER A 137 -5.42 16.53 6.44
CA SER A 137 -5.45 17.27 7.70
C SER A 137 -5.73 16.33 8.88
N VAL A 138 -6.67 15.40 8.74
CA VAL A 138 -7.02 14.42 9.78
C VAL A 138 -5.86 13.44 10.03
N GLN A 139 -5.16 13.01 8.98
CA GLN A 139 -3.94 12.19 9.06
C GLN A 139 -2.81 12.93 9.80
N ARG A 140 -2.59 14.22 9.50
CA ARG A 140 -1.61 15.05 10.21
C ARG A 140 -1.91 15.22 11.69
N LEU A 141 -3.17 15.14 12.09
CA LEU A 141 -3.59 15.15 13.50
C LEU A 141 -3.48 13.77 14.17
N GLY A 142 -3.08 12.73 13.44
CA GLY A 142 -2.95 11.36 13.96
C GLY A 142 -4.27 10.61 14.13
N ASN A 143 -5.38 11.14 13.60
CA ASN A 143 -6.71 10.52 13.72
C ASN A 143 -7.00 9.51 12.60
N LEU A 144 -6.17 9.48 11.56
CA LEU A 144 -6.20 8.52 10.46
C LEU A 144 -4.76 8.09 10.14
N PRO A 145 -4.56 6.86 9.63
CA PRO A 145 -3.23 6.39 9.26
C PRO A 145 -2.72 7.21 8.08
N ALA A 146 -1.42 7.48 8.06
CA ALA A 146 -0.78 8.06 6.88
C ALA A 146 -1.02 7.17 5.65
N THR A 147 -1.10 7.81 4.48
CA THR A 147 -1.15 7.08 3.22
C THR A 147 0.14 6.28 3.05
N PRO A 148 0.07 4.97 2.72
CA PRO A 148 1.25 4.15 2.49
C PRO A 148 2.13 4.77 1.41
N ASP A 149 3.41 4.97 1.73
CA ASP A 149 4.41 5.49 0.81
C ASP A 149 5.14 4.35 0.10
N GLY A 150 5.47 4.55 -1.17
CA GLY A 150 6.07 3.54 -2.02
C GLY A 150 5.39 3.38 -3.38
N ARG A 151 5.94 2.46 -4.18
CA ARG A 151 5.39 2.08 -5.49
C ARG A 151 4.20 1.16 -5.30
N TRP A 152 3.04 1.54 -5.83
CA TRP A 152 1.84 0.72 -5.75
C TRP A 152 1.88 -0.43 -6.75
N LEU A 153 1.59 -1.65 -6.29
CA LEU A 153 1.45 -2.79 -7.21
C LEU A 153 0.21 -2.62 -8.09
N PRO A 154 0.23 -3.10 -9.35
CA PRO A 154 -0.92 -3.01 -10.25
C PRO A 154 -2.21 -3.62 -9.66
N CYS A 155 -2.09 -4.71 -8.89
CA CYS A 155 -3.21 -5.36 -8.21
C CYS A 155 -3.88 -4.48 -7.14
N TYR A 156 -3.22 -3.42 -6.66
CA TYR A 156 -3.76 -2.47 -5.67
C TYR A 156 -4.28 -1.17 -6.27
N SER A 157 -4.23 -1.01 -7.60
CA SER A 157 -4.60 0.23 -8.29
C SER A 157 -5.99 0.77 -7.93
N LYS A 158 -6.97 -0.12 -7.69
CA LYS A 158 -8.36 0.24 -7.33
C LYS A 158 -8.53 0.92 -5.97
N VAL A 159 -7.53 0.77 -5.11
CA VAL A 159 -7.51 1.34 -3.75
C VAL A 159 -6.29 2.25 -3.56
N SER A 160 -5.68 2.69 -4.65
CA SER A 160 -4.58 3.63 -4.58
C SER A 160 -5.07 5.04 -4.21
N PRO A 161 -4.20 5.92 -3.69
CA PRO A 161 -4.58 7.29 -3.34
C PRO A 161 -5.10 8.09 -4.54
N ASP A 162 -4.60 7.80 -5.74
CA ASP A 162 -5.05 8.43 -6.98
C ASP A 162 -6.49 8.03 -7.36
N SER A 163 -6.94 6.88 -6.87
CA SER A 163 -8.30 6.38 -7.09
C SER A 163 -9.31 6.86 -6.06
N LEU A 164 -8.89 7.67 -5.07
CA LEU A 164 -9.72 8.00 -3.91
C LEU A 164 -11.03 8.73 -4.27
N ASP A 165 -11.01 9.62 -5.27
CA ASP A 165 -12.24 10.30 -5.74
C ASP A 165 -13.24 9.27 -6.34
N THR A 166 -12.75 8.32 -7.14
CA THR A 166 -13.55 7.23 -7.71
C THR A 166 -14.05 6.27 -6.64
N TYR A 167 -13.21 5.98 -5.66
CA TYR A 167 -13.50 5.11 -4.54
C TYR A 167 -14.61 5.67 -3.65
N VAL A 168 -14.54 6.96 -3.33
CA VAL A 168 -15.58 7.69 -2.60
C VAL A 168 -16.90 7.70 -3.38
N ALA A 169 -16.85 7.96 -4.69
CA ALA A 169 -18.04 7.94 -5.54
C ALA A 169 -18.73 6.56 -5.58
N GLY A 170 -17.96 5.47 -5.44
CA GLY A 170 -18.49 4.10 -5.38
C GLY A 170 -18.99 3.66 -3.99
N LEU A 171 -18.64 4.40 -2.92
CA LEU A 171 -19.07 4.12 -1.55
C LEU A 171 -20.33 4.90 -1.14
N GLN A 172 -20.72 5.91 -1.91
CA GLN A 172 -21.98 6.63 -1.71
C GLN A 172 -23.14 5.83 -2.33
N PRO A 173 -24.23 5.56 -1.58
CA PRO A 173 -25.38 4.78 -2.05
C PRO A 173 -26.18 5.45 -3.16
#